data_AF-A0A851MTW8-F1
#
_entry.id   AF-A0A851MTW8-F1
#
_cell.length_a   1.000
_cell.length_b   1.000
_cell.length_c   1.000
_cell.angle_alpha   90.00
_cell.angle_beta   90.00
_cell.angle_gamma   90.00
#
_symmetry.space_group_name_H-M   'P 1'
#
loop_
_entity.id
_entity.type
_entity.pdbx_description
1 polymer ?
#
loop_
_entity_poly.entity_id
_entity_poly.type
_entity_poly.pdbx_seq_one_letter_code
_entity_poly.pdbx_strand_id
1 'polypeptide(L)'
;KDWDFSSSGVFSGLKIDPATLVKKLDLDSRSIISSRTGLEEKTVLSKKEKMKLRKERWLQKIESVKMMKQKQKAEAKRKANPVVGDMQPLMEALPELSELTTGGRGRKLLKSHIAKAEPSDFCLMKQAQKHRLLEEEVARFHEVITDPKYRANPLMAI
;
A
#
# COMPACT_ATOMS: atom_id res chain seq x y z
N LYS A 1 -58.15 23.79 -18.65
CA LYS A 1 -57.13 23.87 -17.56
C LYS A 1 -55.85 23.37 -18.21
N ASP A 2 -55.28 24.29 -18.95
CA ASP A 2 -54.35 24.04 -20.04
C ASP A 2 -52.93 24.12 -19.49
N TRP A 3 -52.19 23.03 -19.62
CA TRP A 3 -50.78 22.96 -19.28
C TRP A 3 -49.99 23.29 -20.54
N ASP A 4 -49.81 24.58 -20.80
CA ASP A 4 -48.86 25.06 -21.81
C ASP A 4 -47.43 24.82 -21.28
N PHE A 5 -46.87 23.67 -21.62
CA PHE A 5 -45.44 23.45 -21.53
C PHE A 5 -44.75 24.34 -22.58
N SER A 6 -44.39 25.55 -22.16
CA SER A 6 -43.50 26.42 -22.93
C SER A 6 -42.20 25.66 -23.21
N SER A 7 -42.02 25.24 -24.45
CA SER A 7 -40.93 24.37 -24.95
C SER A 7 -39.59 25.09 -25.09
N SER A 8 -39.43 26.29 -24.52
CA SER A 8 -38.14 26.96 -24.47
C SER A 8 -37.26 26.26 -23.44
N GLY A 9 -36.42 25.32 -23.91
CA GLY A 9 -35.44 24.64 -23.07
C GLY A 9 -34.62 25.63 -22.25
N VAL A 10 -34.31 25.28 -21.00
CA VAL A 10 -33.73 26.16 -19.95
C VAL A 10 -32.48 26.94 -20.39
N PHE A 11 -31.80 26.49 -21.44
CA PHE A 11 -30.56 27.08 -21.96
C PHE A 11 -30.72 27.78 -23.33
N SER A 12 -31.93 27.92 -23.87
CA SER A 12 -32.17 28.45 -25.23
C SER A 12 -31.70 29.89 -25.45
N GLY A 13 -31.51 30.66 -24.38
CA GLY A 13 -30.94 32.02 -24.42
C GLY A 13 -29.46 32.13 -24.08
N LEU A 14 -28.79 31.03 -23.69
CA LEU A 14 -27.39 31.09 -23.29
C LEU A 14 -26.45 31.00 -24.49
N LYS A 15 -25.82 32.13 -24.83
CA LYS A 15 -24.69 32.18 -25.75
C LYS A 15 -23.40 31.90 -24.99
N ILE A 16 -22.94 30.64 -25.04
CA ILE A 16 -21.66 30.24 -24.48
C ILE A 16 -20.59 30.46 -25.56
N ASP A 17 -19.62 31.33 -25.29
CA ASP A 17 -18.50 31.58 -26.19
C ASP A 17 -17.51 30.39 -26.14
N PRO A 18 -17.22 29.71 -27.27
CA PRO A 18 -16.29 28.58 -27.30
C PRO A 18 -14.90 28.91 -26.76
N ALA A 19 -14.46 30.18 -26.83
CA ALA A 19 -13.16 30.59 -26.27
C ALA A 19 -13.11 30.45 -24.73
N THR A 20 -14.26 30.58 -24.05
CA THR A 20 -14.36 30.48 -22.59
C THR A 20 -14.41 29.05 -22.06
N LEU A 21 -14.69 28.06 -22.92
CA LEU A 21 -14.66 26.64 -22.53
C LEU A 21 -13.25 26.12 -22.29
N VAL A 22 -12.23 26.78 -22.85
CA VAL A 22 -10.83 26.37 -22.67
C VAL A 22 -10.30 26.95 -21.36
N LYS A 23 -10.80 26.43 -20.24
CA LYS A 23 -10.22 26.71 -18.93
C LYS A 23 -8.89 25.98 -18.81
N LYS A 24 -7.78 26.68 -19.05
CA LYS A 24 -6.46 26.19 -18.69
C LYS A 24 -6.39 26.16 -17.16
N LEU A 25 -6.54 24.97 -16.58
CA LEU A 25 -6.30 24.76 -15.16
C LEU A 25 -4.84 25.11 -14.88
N ASP A 26 -4.62 26.05 -13.97
CA ASP A 26 -3.29 26.38 -13.52
C ASP A 26 -2.71 25.14 -12.85
N LEU A 27 -1.57 24.67 -13.34
CA LEU A 27 -0.93 23.47 -12.83
C LEU A 27 -0.48 23.78 -11.40
N ASP A 28 -1.25 23.32 -10.43
CA ASP A 28 -0.89 23.42 -9.02
C ASP A 28 0.53 22.85 -8.84
N SER A 29 1.39 23.62 -8.19
CA SER A 29 2.82 23.32 -7.99
C SER A 29 3.02 21.96 -7.32
N ARG A 30 2.02 21.49 -6.58
CA ARG A 30 1.98 20.16 -5.95
C ARG A 30 1.95 19.02 -6.98
N SER A 31 1.42 19.25 -8.17
CA SER A 31 1.29 18.24 -9.23
C SER A 31 2.58 18.01 -10.02
N ILE A 32 3.51 18.98 -10.00
CA ILE A 32 4.80 18.92 -10.70
C ILE A 32 5.70 17.79 -10.16
N ILE A 33 5.54 17.45 -8.88
CA ILE A 33 6.31 16.36 -8.25
C ILE A 33 5.90 15.00 -8.83
N SER A 34 4.64 14.85 -9.27
CA SER A 34 4.16 13.61 -9.89
C SER A 34 4.55 13.46 -11.37
N SER A 35 4.81 14.57 -12.07
CA SER A 35 5.20 14.56 -13.48
C SER A 35 6.70 14.41 -13.70
N ARG A 36 7.55 14.82 -12.75
CA ARG A 36 9.02 14.75 -12.91
C ARG A 36 9.59 13.33 -12.94
N THR A 37 8.88 12.34 -12.40
CA THR A 37 9.27 10.92 -12.52
C THR A 37 8.93 10.30 -13.89
N GLY A 38 8.45 11.12 -14.84
CA GLY A 38 8.06 10.70 -16.18
C GLY A 38 8.59 11.63 -17.27
N LEU A 39 9.86 12.07 -17.17
CA LEU A 39 10.62 12.71 -18.27
C LEU A 39 10.99 11.70 -19.38
N GLU A 40 10.14 10.71 -19.61
CA GLU A 40 10.07 10.01 -20.88
C GLU A 40 8.81 10.60 -21.49
N GLU A 41 8.96 11.40 -22.55
CA GLU A 41 7.84 11.71 -23.43
C GLU A 41 7.04 10.42 -23.55
N LYS A 42 5.80 10.39 -23.04
CA LYS A 42 4.99 9.18 -23.06
C LYS A 42 4.64 8.92 -24.51
N THR A 43 5.59 8.32 -25.23
CA THR A 43 5.41 7.77 -26.55
C THR A 43 4.14 6.98 -26.46
N VAL A 44 3.20 7.27 -27.34
CA VAL A 44 1.90 6.59 -27.35
C VAL A 44 2.19 5.16 -27.84
N LEU A 45 2.65 4.32 -26.90
CA LEU A 45 3.03 2.96 -27.19
C LEU A 45 1.80 2.19 -27.64
N SER A 46 2.02 1.32 -28.62
CA SER A 46 0.98 0.43 -29.13
C SER A 46 0.49 -0.48 -28.00
N LYS A 47 -0.78 -0.92 -28.08
CA LYS A 47 -1.36 -1.87 -27.12
C LYS A 47 -0.49 -3.12 -26.97
N LYS A 48 0.12 -3.59 -28.07
CA LYS A 48 1.03 -4.74 -28.08
C LYS A 48 2.29 -4.50 -27.23
N GLU A 49 2.90 -3.34 -27.35
CA GLU A 49 4.09 -2.95 -26.58
C GLU A 49 3.77 -2.76 -25.11
N LYS A 50 2.63 -2.10 -24.81
CA LYS A 50 2.13 -1.97 -23.43
C LYS A 50 1.89 -3.33 -22.79
N MET A 51 1.34 -4.31 -23.53
CA MET A 51 1.16 -5.67 -23.03
C MET A 51 2.50 -6.37 -22.77
N LYS A 52 3.46 -6.24 -23.71
CA LYS A 52 4.81 -6.79 -23.56
C LYS A 52 5.50 -6.23 -22.32
N LEU A 53 5.46 -4.91 -22.12
CA LEU A 53 6.03 -4.25 -20.94
C LEU A 53 5.39 -4.70 -19.64
N ARG A 54 4.07 -4.93 -19.60
CA ARG A 54 3.40 -5.47 -18.41
C ARG A 54 3.92 -6.87 -18.09
N LYS A 55 4.02 -7.75 -19.09
CA LYS A 55 4.56 -9.11 -18.92
C LYS A 55 6.00 -9.07 -18.43
N GLU A 56 6.83 -8.23 -19.04
CA GLU A 56 8.25 -8.08 -18.68
C GLU A 56 8.41 -7.61 -17.24
N ARG A 57 7.71 -6.53 -16.86
CA ARG A 57 7.73 -6.03 -15.47
C ARG A 57 7.26 -7.08 -14.47
N TRP A 58 6.28 -7.92 -14.84
CA TRP A 58 5.81 -9.00 -13.99
C TRP A 58 6.85 -10.12 -13.84
N LEU A 59 7.51 -10.53 -14.93
CA LEU A 59 8.60 -11.51 -14.89
C LEU A 59 9.78 -11.02 -14.05
N GLN A 60 10.20 -9.77 -14.26
CA GLN A 60 11.25 -9.12 -13.46
C GLN A 60 10.92 -9.12 -11.96
N LYS A 61 9.66 -8.87 -11.60
CA LYS A 61 9.19 -8.93 -10.20
C LYS A 61 9.29 -10.35 -9.63
N ILE A 62 8.90 -11.36 -10.39
CA ILE A 62 9.00 -12.77 -9.98
C ILE A 62 10.46 -13.17 -9.78
N GLU A 63 11.33 -12.84 -10.73
CA GLU A 63 12.75 -13.13 -10.66
C GLU A 63 13.42 -12.45 -9.46
N SER A 64 13.11 -11.17 -9.23
CA SER A 64 13.61 -10.43 -8.07
C SER A 64 13.26 -11.13 -6.74
N VAL A 65 12.01 -11.59 -6.59
CA VAL A 65 11.58 -12.33 -5.40
C VAL A 65 12.29 -13.67 -5.28
N LYS A 66 12.46 -14.39 -6.39
CA LYS A 66 13.19 -15.66 -6.42
C LYS A 66 14.65 -15.49 -6.00
N MET A 67 15.33 -14.50 -6.54
CA MET A 67 16.73 -14.17 -6.21
C MET A 67 16.87 -13.79 -4.74
N MET A 68 15.99 -12.94 -4.22
CA MET A 68 15.98 -12.57 -2.80
C MET A 68 15.80 -13.79 -1.88
N LYS A 69 14.86 -14.68 -2.20
CA LYS A 69 14.62 -15.92 -1.43
C LYS A 69 15.81 -16.88 -1.50
N GLN A 70 16.44 -17.00 -2.68
CA GLN A 70 17.63 -17.82 -2.84
C GLN A 70 18.82 -17.27 -2.05
N LYS A 71 19.03 -15.95 -2.09
CA LYS A 71 20.04 -15.25 -1.29
C LYS A 71 19.82 -15.48 0.21
N GLN A 72 18.60 -15.29 0.70
CA GLN A 72 18.26 -15.54 2.10
C GLN A 72 18.52 -16.99 2.53
N LYS A 73 18.17 -17.97 1.68
CA LYS A 73 18.43 -19.38 1.97
C LYS A 73 19.93 -19.68 2.01
N ALA A 74 20.70 -19.11 1.08
CA ALA A 74 22.15 -19.26 1.05
C ALA A 74 22.80 -18.63 2.28
N GLU A 75 22.39 -17.43 2.66
CA GLU A 75 22.84 -16.72 3.85
C GLU A 75 22.52 -17.51 5.13
N ALA A 76 21.30 -18.04 5.27
CA ALA A 76 20.93 -18.87 6.42
C ALA A 76 21.79 -20.13 6.53
N LYS A 77 22.09 -20.79 5.41
CA LYS A 77 22.98 -21.95 5.38
C LYS A 77 24.40 -21.62 5.81
N ARG A 78 24.93 -20.47 5.37
CA ARG A 78 26.27 -19.99 5.77
C ARG A 78 26.32 -19.61 7.24
N LYS A 79 25.26 -18.96 7.75
CA LYS A 79 25.14 -18.64 9.19
C LYS A 79 25.09 -19.90 10.05
N ALA A 80 24.39 -20.94 9.60
CA ALA A 80 24.30 -22.20 10.31
C ALA A 80 25.63 -22.98 10.27
N ASN A 81 26.30 -23.01 9.12
CA ASN A 81 27.57 -23.69 8.93
C ASN A 81 28.67 -22.66 8.64
N PRO A 82 29.28 -22.06 9.67
CA PRO A 82 30.33 -21.07 9.48
C PRO A 82 31.54 -21.72 8.81
N VAL A 83 31.78 -21.35 7.55
CA VAL A 83 32.93 -21.82 6.78
C VAL A 83 34.10 -20.87 7.05
N VAL A 84 35.20 -21.39 7.59
CA VAL A 84 36.45 -20.63 7.78
C VAL A 84 36.95 -20.17 6.41
N GLY A 85 37.13 -18.86 6.25
CA GLY A 85 37.58 -18.25 4.99
C GLY A 85 36.49 -17.90 3.98
N ASP A 86 35.20 -17.88 4.38
CA ASP A 86 34.15 -17.35 3.50
C ASP A 86 34.37 -15.85 3.21
N MET A 87 34.61 -15.53 1.94
CA MET A 87 34.83 -14.15 1.46
C MET A 87 33.51 -13.43 1.10
N GLN A 88 32.39 -14.15 1.08
CA GLN A 88 31.08 -13.59 0.73
C GLN A 88 30.63 -12.44 1.65
N PRO A 89 30.85 -12.47 2.98
CA PRO A 89 30.51 -11.35 3.86
C PRO A 89 31.23 -10.06 3.47
N LEU A 90 32.48 -10.15 3.01
CA LEU A 90 33.25 -8.99 2.56
C LEU A 90 32.68 -8.41 1.27
N MET A 91 32.30 -9.26 0.31
CA MET A 91 31.66 -8.82 -0.94
C MET A 91 30.29 -8.19 -0.70
N GLU A 92 29.50 -8.76 0.22
CA GLU A 92 28.17 -8.27 0.55
C GLU A 92 28.19 -6.96 1.34
N ALA A 93 29.24 -6.70 2.11
CA ALA A 93 29.43 -5.43 2.81
C ALA A 93 29.75 -4.25 1.87
N LEU A 94 30.04 -4.52 0.59
CA LEU A 94 30.31 -3.48 -0.41
C LEU A 94 29.01 -3.03 -1.11
N PRO A 95 28.88 -1.73 -1.46
CA PRO A 95 27.75 -1.24 -2.27
C PRO A 95 27.67 -1.92 -3.64
N GLU A 96 26.46 -2.21 -4.10
CA GLU A 96 26.25 -2.67 -5.48
C GLU A 96 26.45 -1.50 -6.47
N LEU A 97 26.99 -1.78 -7.66
CA LEU A 97 27.26 -0.73 -8.68
C LEU A 97 25.99 0.04 -9.10
N SER A 98 24.82 -0.57 -8.98
CA SER A 98 23.50 0.07 -9.18
C SER A 98 23.23 1.20 -8.19
N GLU A 99 23.71 1.07 -6.96
CA GLU A 99 23.58 2.09 -5.91
C GLU A 99 24.52 3.29 -6.16
N LEU A 100 25.66 3.05 -6.82
CA LEU A 100 26.62 4.10 -7.16
C LEU A 100 26.15 4.97 -8.34
N THR A 101 25.46 4.37 -9.31
CA THR A 101 24.93 5.08 -10.48
C THR A 101 23.67 5.88 -10.17
N THR A 102 22.88 5.45 -9.17
CA THR A 102 21.67 6.14 -8.71
C THR A 102 21.98 7.16 -7.60
N GLY A 103 22.84 8.14 -7.91
CA GLY A 103 23.06 9.37 -7.13
C GLY A 103 22.65 9.36 -5.65
N GLY A 104 23.50 8.77 -4.79
CA GLY A 104 23.69 9.17 -3.39
C GLY A 104 22.44 9.44 -2.54
N ARG A 105 21.42 8.58 -2.58
CA ARG A 105 20.26 8.70 -1.68
C ARG A 105 20.40 7.76 -0.48
N GLY A 106 21.23 8.21 0.46
CA GLY A 106 21.09 7.98 1.90
C GLY A 106 20.91 6.53 2.36
N ARG A 107 21.98 5.99 2.94
CA ARG A 107 21.97 4.81 3.83
C ARG A 107 20.70 4.80 4.68
N LYS A 108 19.87 3.77 4.53
CA LYS A 108 18.72 3.54 5.40
C LYS A 108 19.24 3.27 6.81
N LEU A 109 19.13 4.28 7.67
CA LEU A 109 19.35 4.13 9.10
C LEU A 109 18.49 2.96 9.60
N LEU A 110 19.14 2.03 10.30
CA LEU A 110 18.49 0.94 11.03
C LEU A 110 17.35 1.55 11.85
N LYS A 111 16.10 1.22 11.47
CA LYS A 111 14.93 1.63 12.25
C LYS A 111 15.10 1.06 13.65
N SER A 112 15.35 1.93 14.62
CA SER A 112 15.17 1.61 16.03
C SER A 112 13.80 0.97 16.18
N HIS A 113 13.76 -0.27 16.65
CA HIS A 113 12.53 -1.00 16.92
C HIS A 113 11.83 -0.34 18.12
N ILE A 114 11.13 0.78 17.86
CA ILE A 114 10.12 1.29 18.78
C ILE A 114 9.08 0.18 18.86
N ALA A 115 8.99 -0.49 20.01
CA ALA A 115 7.97 -1.47 20.29
C ALA A 115 6.62 -0.80 19.99
N LYS A 116 5.95 -1.27 18.93
CA LYS A 116 4.64 -0.75 18.57
C LYS A 116 3.69 -1.19 19.68
N ALA A 117 3.12 -0.21 20.39
CA ALA A 117 1.98 -0.47 21.26
C ALA A 117 0.91 -1.21 20.45
N GLU A 118 0.25 -2.18 21.08
CA GLU A 118 -0.84 -2.93 20.45
C GLU A 118 -1.86 -1.93 19.87
N PRO A 119 -2.20 -2.02 18.57
CA PRO A 119 -3.17 -1.12 17.96
C PRO A 119 -4.51 -1.25 18.70
N SER A 120 -4.89 -0.23 19.45
CA SER A 120 -6.14 -0.25 20.24
C SER A 120 -7.39 -0.23 19.35
N ASP A 121 -7.28 0.27 18.12
CA ASP A 121 -8.41 0.40 17.20
C ASP A 121 -8.61 -0.89 16.38
N PHE A 122 -9.82 -1.45 16.42
CA PHE A 122 -10.17 -2.70 15.72
C PHE A 122 -9.89 -2.64 14.21
N CYS A 123 -10.10 -1.50 13.55
CA CYS A 123 -9.82 -1.36 12.11
C CYS A 123 -8.33 -1.48 11.76
N LEU A 124 -7.43 -1.20 12.71
CA LEU A 124 -5.98 -1.22 12.52
C LEU A 124 -5.33 -2.56 12.91
N MET A 125 -6.07 -3.43 13.62
CA MET A 125 -5.59 -4.74 14.07
C MET A 125 -5.45 -5.74 12.91
N LYS A 126 -4.45 -6.62 13.04
CA LYS A 126 -4.32 -7.80 12.16
C LYS A 126 -5.42 -8.83 12.46
N GLN A 127 -5.72 -9.70 11.51
CA GLN A 127 -6.80 -10.69 11.65
C GLN A 127 -6.60 -11.64 12.84
N ALA A 128 -5.37 -12.07 13.12
CA ALA A 128 -5.08 -12.91 14.30
C ALA A 128 -5.34 -12.17 15.63
N GLN A 129 -5.02 -10.87 15.69
CA GLN A 129 -5.29 -10.04 16.88
C GLN A 129 -6.80 -9.87 17.07
N LYS A 130 -7.56 -9.64 15.98
CA LYS A 130 -9.03 -9.57 16.03
C LYS A 130 -9.65 -10.86 16.56
N HIS A 131 -9.15 -12.01 16.10
CA HIS A 131 -9.65 -13.31 16.55
C HIS A 131 -9.43 -13.51 18.04
N ARG A 132 -8.23 -13.18 18.53
CA ARG A 132 -7.91 -13.24 19.96
C ARG A 132 -8.79 -12.30 20.80
N LEU A 133 -8.98 -11.05 20.37
CA LEU A 133 -9.87 -10.12 21.06
C LEU A 133 -11.30 -10.69 21.17
N LEU A 134 -11.80 -11.29 20.08
CA LEU A 134 -13.12 -11.90 20.06
C LEU A 134 -13.22 -13.11 21.00
N GLU A 135 -12.21 -13.98 21.02
CA GLU A 135 -12.15 -15.12 21.95
C GLU A 135 -12.17 -14.65 23.41
N GLU A 136 -11.43 -13.59 23.73
CA GLU A 136 -11.40 -12.99 25.07
C GLU A 136 -12.77 -12.41 25.46
N GLU A 137 -13.48 -11.73 24.54
CA GLU A 137 -14.86 -11.27 24.79
C GLU A 137 -15.83 -12.44 24.97
N VAL A 138 -15.74 -13.46 24.11
CA VAL A 138 -16.58 -14.66 24.21
C VAL A 138 -16.38 -15.32 25.58
N ALA A 139 -15.15 -15.43 26.07
CA ALA A 139 -14.86 -15.96 27.40
C ALA A 139 -15.53 -15.12 28.50
N ARG A 140 -15.37 -13.78 28.47
CA ARG A 140 -16.03 -12.87 29.43
C ARG A 140 -17.55 -13.02 29.43
N PHE A 141 -18.17 -13.14 28.26
CA PHE A 141 -19.62 -13.34 28.17
C PHE A 141 -20.06 -14.70 28.74
N HIS A 142 -19.27 -15.75 28.49
CA HIS A 142 -19.59 -17.07 29.05
C HIS A 142 -19.51 -17.07 30.57
N GLU A 143 -18.56 -16.36 31.18
CA GLU A 143 -18.49 -16.18 32.63
C GLU A 143 -19.77 -15.55 33.19
N VAL A 144 -20.19 -14.41 32.63
CA VAL A 144 -21.43 -13.71 33.04
C VAL A 144 -22.66 -14.58 32.87
N ILE A 145 -22.77 -15.33 31.76
CA ILE A 145 -23.91 -16.23 31.52
C ILE A 145 -23.88 -17.44 32.45
N THR A 146 -22.72 -17.86 32.93
CA THR A 146 -22.57 -18.98 33.87
C THR A 146 -22.87 -18.54 35.30
N ASP A 147 -22.76 -17.25 35.61
CA ASP A 147 -23.03 -16.73 36.95
C ASP A 147 -24.49 -16.96 37.39
N PRO A 148 -24.72 -17.67 38.51
CA PRO A 148 -26.06 -17.97 39.00
C PRO A 148 -26.90 -16.73 39.32
N LYS A 149 -26.25 -15.64 39.73
CA LYS A 149 -26.90 -14.36 40.05
C LYS A 149 -27.47 -13.70 38.80
N TYR A 150 -26.69 -13.70 37.71
CA TYR A 150 -27.12 -13.20 36.40
C TYR A 150 -28.24 -14.07 35.82
N ARG A 151 -28.16 -15.41 35.99
CA ARG A 151 -29.22 -16.35 35.61
C ARG A 151 -30.54 -16.14 36.36
N ALA A 152 -30.47 -15.80 37.65
CA ALA A 152 -31.65 -15.60 38.49
C ALA A 152 -32.38 -14.29 38.15
N ASN A 153 -31.64 -13.19 38.01
CA ASN A 153 -32.21 -11.92 37.56
C ASN A 153 -31.15 -11.02 36.90
N PRO A 154 -31.11 -10.93 35.56
CA PRO A 154 -30.09 -10.17 34.85
C PRO A 154 -30.18 -8.66 35.11
N LEU A 155 -31.36 -8.12 35.40
CA LEU A 155 -31.55 -6.68 35.67
C LEU A 155 -30.93 -6.22 36.99
N MET A 156 -30.69 -7.14 37.91
CA MET A 156 -30.10 -6.83 39.23
C MET A 156 -28.58 -7.04 39.26
N ALA A 157 -27.99 -7.58 38.19
CA ALA A 157 -26.57 -7.91 38.09
C ALA A 157 -25.76 -6.87 37.28
N ILE A 158 -26.44 -5.87 36.70
CA ILE A 158 -25.86 -4.79 35.88
C ILE A 158 -25.70 -3.52 36.73
#